data_AF-A0A486XFE8-F1
#
_entry.id   AF-A0A486XFE8-F1
#
_cell.length_a   1.000
_cell.length_b   1.000
_cell.length_c   1.000
_cell.angle_alpha   90.00
_cell.angle_beta   90.00
_cell.angle_gamma   90.00
#
_symmetry.space_group_name_H-M   'P 1'
#
loop_
_entity.id
_entity.type
_entity.pdbx_description
1 polymer ?
#
loop_
_entity_poly.entity_id
_entity_poly.type
_entity_poly.pdbx_seq_one_letter_code
_entity_poly.pdbx_strand_id
1 'polypeptide(L)'
;MTQERLDQLEAENARLKAQLRAEETAKNEAFLDGLVSQGKLAPRTKEQALKLLNYAERYDNGEALDFAEGENLSHIVKDYLSQQPQIIEFREIATKENAPEDLERNAINYAENTPPEMIALDMQIREYAARNKTSYSEAFNIITSQGAN
;
A
#
# COMPACT_ATOMS: atom_id res chain seq x y z
N MET A 1 54.23 -2.50 26.89
CA MET A 1 53.34 -1.46 26.32
C MET A 1 53.49 -0.22 27.19
N THR A 2 53.75 0.96 26.59
CA THR A 2 53.77 2.24 27.32
C THR A 2 52.35 2.78 27.46
N GLN A 3 52.07 3.57 28.51
CA GLN A 3 50.74 4.17 28.73
C GLN A 3 50.28 4.98 27.52
N GLU A 4 51.18 5.77 26.95
CA GLU A 4 50.91 6.57 25.75
C GLU A 4 50.49 5.72 24.54
N ARG A 5 51.03 4.50 24.40
CA ARG A 5 50.62 3.59 23.33
C ARG A 5 49.23 2.99 23.59
N LEU A 6 48.87 2.75 24.85
CA LEU A 6 47.52 2.30 25.21
C LEU A 6 46.49 3.39 24.91
N ASP A 7 46.74 4.64 25.35
CA ASP A 7 45.84 5.77 25.12
C ASP A 7 45.63 6.03 23.61
N GLN A 8 46.71 5.95 22.81
CA GLN A 8 46.62 6.05 21.35
C GLN A 8 45.76 4.94 20.73
N LEU A 9 45.93 3.70 21.19
CA LEU A 9 45.16 2.56 20.68
C LEU A 9 43.69 2.67 21.08
N GLU A 10 43.37 3.16 22.28
CA GLU A 10 41.99 3.39 22.72
C GLU A 10 41.31 4.49 21.89
N ALA A 11 42.01 5.61 21.66
CA ALA A 11 41.49 6.70 20.83
C ALA A 11 41.27 6.25 19.38
N GLU A 12 42.20 5.49 18.80
CA GLU A 12 42.06 4.95 17.46
C GLU A 12 40.91 3.94 17.36
N ASN A 13 40.75 3.05 18.36
CA ASN A 13 39.65 2.09 18.40
C ASN A 13 38.29 2.80 18.50
N ALA A 14 38.18 3.84 19.34
CA ALA A 14 36.98 4.65 19.46
C ALA A 14 36.64 5.36 18.14
N ARG A 15 37.65 5.91 17.46
CA ARG A 15 37.49 6.55 16.15
C ARG A 15 37.01 5.57 15.09
N LEU A 16 37.61 4.38 15.01
CA LEU A 16 37.24 3.35 14.05
C LEU A 16 35.82 2.85 14.28
N LYS A 17 35.43 2.63 15.55
CA LYS A 17 34.04 2.28 15.90
C LYS A 17 33.05 3.37 15.50
N ALA A 18 33.37 4.65 15.75
CA ALA A 18 32.52 5.76 15.33
C ALA A 18 32.39 5.84 13.80
N GLN A 19 33.49 5.62 13.07
CA GLN A 19 33.49 5.60 11.60
C GLN A 19 32.63 4.46 11.05
N LEU A 20 32.77 3.25 11.60
CA LEU A 20 31.97 2.10 11.18
C LEU A 20 30.47 2.35 11.42
N ARG A 21 30.10 2.90 12.57
CA ARG A 21 28.69 3.26 12.86
C ARG A 21 28.13 4.30 11.91
N ALA A 22 28.93 5.31 11.55
CA ALA A 22 28.52 6.33 10.59
C ALA A 22 28.31 5.72 9.20
N GLU A 23 29.17 4.79 8.79
CA GLU A 23 29.04 4.07 7.52
C GLU A 23 27.77 3.21 7.48
N GLU A 24 27.52 2.43 8.53
CA GLU A 24 26.30 1.61 8.61
C GLU A 24 25.03 2.47 8.69
N THR A 25 25.08 3.60 9.40
CA THR A 25 23.98 4.57 9.42
C THR A 25 23.69 5.13 8.03
N ALA A 26 24.72 5.43 7.24
CA ALA A 26 24.56 5.91 5.87
C ALA A 26 23.98 4.83 4.93
N LYS A 27 24.40 3.56 5.09
CA LYS A 27 23.81 2.42 4.36
C LYS A 27 22.33 2.24 4.70
N ASN A 28 22.00 2.33 5.99
CA ASN A 28 20.62 2.27 6.48
C ASN A 28 19.77 3.41 5.92
N GLU A 29 20.30 4.64 5.92
CA GLU A 29 19.60 5.78 5.35
C GLU A 29 19.33 5.61 3.85
N ALA A 30 20.34 5.18 3.08
CA ALA A 30 20.20 4.91 1.65
C ALA A 30 19.19 3.79 1.36
N PHE A 31 19.17 2.73 2.17
CA PHE A 31 18.17 1.67 2.07
C PHE A 31 16.75 2.21 2.28
N LEU A 32 16.54 3.03 3.31
CA LEU A 32 15.24 3.64 3.60
C LEU A 32 14.81 4.64 2.53
N ASP A 33 15.72 5.41 1.95
CA ASP A 33 15.43 6.25 0.78
C ASP A 33 14.99 5.41 -0.42
N GLY A 34 15.59 4.23 -0.61
CA GLY A 34 15.14 3.23 -1.56
C GLY A 34 13.70 2.77 -1.33
N LEU A 35 13.29 2.57 -0.07
CA LEU A 35 11.91 2.20 0.25
C LEU A 35 10.92 3.35 0.07
N VAL A 36 11.32 4.58 0.41
CA VAL A 36 10.49 5.77 0.20
C VAL A 36 10.26 6.01 -1.28
N SER A 37 11.30 5.94 -2.12
CA SER A 37 11.18 6.08 -3.58
C SER A 37 10.33 4.98 -4.23
N GLN A 38 10.34 3.76 -3.68
CA GLN A 38 9.46 2.66 -4.10
C GLN A 38 8.02 2.78 -3.58
N GLY A 39 7.70 3.77 -2.74
CA GLY A 39 6.39 3.89 -2.10
C GLY A 39 6.10 2.82 -1.05
N LYS A 40 7.12 2.10 -0.57
CA LYS A 40 6.99 1.04 0.46
C LYS A 40 7.09 1.58 1.89
N LEU A 41 7.68 2.76 2.06
CA LEU A 41 7.79 3.45 3.33
C LEU A 41 7.24 4.87 3.19
N ALA A 42 6.40 5.29 4.13
CA ALA A 42 5.93 6.68 4.15
C ALA A 42 7.07 7.62 4.55
N PRO A 43 7.30 8.75 3.85
CA PRO A 43 8.37 9.69 4.20
C PRO A 43 8.33 10.15 5.66
N ARG A 44 7.11 10.30 6.22
CA ARG A 44 6.89 10.76 7.60
C ARG A 44 7.43 9.80 8.68
N THR A 45 7.59 8.52 8.37
CA THR A 45 8.07 7.50 9.32
C THR A 45 9.51 7.08 9.07
N LYS A 46 10.21 7.71 8.09
CA LYS A 46 11.60 7.38 7.72
C LYS A 46 12.54 7.53 8.92
N GLU A 47 12.43 8.61 9.67
CA GLU A 47 13.34 8.90 10.79
C GLU A 47 13.25 7.84 11.90
N GLN A 48 12.02 7.43 12.26
CA GLN A 48 11.80 6.38 13.25
C GLN A 48 12.26 5.01 12.72
N ALA A 49 12.06 4.71 11.44
CA ALA A 49 12.59 3.51 10.81
C ALA A 49 14.13 3.47 10.86
N LEU A 50 14.79 4.60 10.61
CA LEU A 50 16.25 4.72 10.69
C LEU A 50 16.75 4.48 12.11
N LYS A 51 16.07 5.08 13.11
CA LYS A 51 16.39 4.87 14.53
C LYS A 51 16.29 3.39 14.90
N LEU A 52 15.22 2.70 14.48
CA LEU A 52 15.02 1.27 14.71
C LEU A 52 16.09 0.40 14.03
N LEU A 53 16.44 0.69 12.78
CA LEU A 53 17.44 -0.07 12.03
C LEU A 53 18.84 0.10 12.64
N ASN A 54 19.18 1.31 13.08
CA ASN A 54 20.44 1.56 13.79
C ASN A 54 20.49 0.85 15.16
N TYR A 55 19.37 0.69 15.85
CA TYR A 55 19.33 -0.14 17.06
C TYR A 55 19.53 -1.62 16.77
N ALA A 56 18.92 -2.14 15.70
CA ALA A 56 19.13 -3.52 15.28
C ALA A 56 20.60 -3.78 14.96
N GLU A 57 21.23 -2.89 14.18
CA GLU A 57 22.65 -2.98 13.83
C GLU A 57 23.55 -2.94 15.07
N ARG A 58 23.27 -2.04 16.02
CA ARG A 58 24.01 -1.99 17.30
C ARG A 58 23.86 -3.30 18.09
N TYR A 59 22.65 -3.85 18.14
CA TYR A 59 22.39 -5.12 18.83
C TYR A 59 23.14 -6.29 18.19
N ASP A 60 23.12 -6.39 16.86
CA ASP A 60 23.83 -7.45 16.11
C ASP A 60 25.36 -7.36 16.29
N ASN A 61 25.88 -6.15 16.47
CA ASN A 61 27.28 -5.89 16.81
C ASN A 61 27.61 -6.13 18.30
N GLY A 62 26.65 -6.61 19.11
CA GLY A 62 26.81 -6.90 20.53
C GLY A 62 26.95 -5.65 21.40
N GLU A 63 26.56 -4.47 20.90
CA GLU A 63 26.57 -3.24 21.67
C GLU A 63 25.38 -3.19 22.63
N ALA A 64 25.59 -2.54 23.78
CA ALA A 64 24.48 -2.20 24.66
C ALA A 64 23.61 -1.14 23.96
N LEU A 65 22.28 -1.32 24.03
CA LEU A 65 21.33 -0.34 23.54
C LEU A 65 21.08 0.71 24.62
N ASP A 66 21.49 1.93 24.35
CA ASP A 66 21.20 3.08 25.22
C ASP A 66 19.94 3.78 24.72
N PHE A 67 18.96 3.91 25.62
CA PHE A 67 17.74 4.67 25.42
C PHE A 67 17.80 5.95 26.24
N ALA A 68 17.17 7.02 25.74
CA ALA A 68 16.96 8.22 26.55
C ALA A 68 16.08 7.89 27.76
N GLU A 69 16.09 8.75 28.78
CA GLU A 69 15.25 8.58 29.96
C GLU A 69 13.76 8.50 29.58
N GLY A 70 13.10 7.42 29.98
CA GLY A 70 11.70 7.15 29.64
C GLY A 70 11.46 6.54 28.24
N GLU A 71 12.50 6.42 27.41
CA GLU A 71 12.43 5.66 26.16
C GLU A 71 12.72 4.18 26.40
N ASN A 72 12.03 3.32 25.65
CA ASN A 72 12.39 1.92 25.52
C ASN A 72 12.02 1.46 24.10
N LEU A 73 12.62 0.36 23.66
CA LEU A 73 12.39 -0.18 22.32
C LEU A 73 10.90 -0.40 22.01
N SER A 74 10.12 -0.88 22.98
CA SER A 74 8.69 -1.15 22.77
C SER A 74 7.88 0.12 22.49
N HIS A 75 8.24 1.25 23.10
CA HIS A 75 7.61 2.55 22.86
C HIS A 75 7.93 3.04 21.45
N ILE A 76 9.20 2.98 21.06
CA ILE A 76 9.66 3.42 19.73
C ILE A 76 9.00 2.60 18.61
N VAL A 77 8.89 1.28 18.80
CA VAL A 77 8.21 0.40 17.85
C VAL A 77 6.71 0.71 17.78
N LYS A 78 6.03 0.93 18.91
CA LYS A 78 4.62 1.32 18.94
C LYS A 78 4.40 2.64 18.19
N ASP A 79 5.21 3.64 18.47
CA ASP A 79 5.11 4.96 17.80
C ASP A 79 5.31 4.85 16.30
N TYR A 80 6.31 4.07 15.85
CA TYR A 80 6.54 3.83 14.43
C TYR A 80 5.33 3.16 13.75
N LEU A 81 4.70 2.17 14.40
CA LEU A 81 3.53 1.48 13.86
C LEU A 81 2.28 2.37 13.86
N SER A 82 2.06 3.16 14.91
CA SER A 82 0.93 4.08 15.00
C SER A 82 0.98 5.22 13.98
N GLN A 83 2.19 5.59 13.53
CA GLN A 83 2.38 6.58 12.49
C GLN A 83 2.29 6.01 11.07
N GLN A 84 2.00 4.72 10.87
CA GLN A 84 1.80 4.19 9.52
C GLN A 84 0.52 4.74 8.89
N PRO A 85 0.51 5.08 7.59
CA PRO A 85 -0.71 5.50 6.92
C PRO A 85 -1.71 4.34 6.87
N GLN A 86 -3.01 4.65 6.81
CA GLN A 86 -4.02 3.64 6.56
C GLN A 86 -3.87 3.13 5.12
N ILE A 87 -3.47 1.87 4.97
CA ILE A 87 -3.26 1.23 3.66
C ILE A 87 -4.56 0.61 3.13
N ILE A 88 -5.36 0.03 4.02
CA ILE A 88 -6.60 -0.67 3.70
C ILE A 88 -7.73 -0.04 4.51
N GLU A 89 -8.76 0.44 3.82
CA GLU A 89 -10.04 0.77 4.43
C GLU A 89 -10.97 -0.43 4.24
N PHE A 90 -11.24 -1.15 5.33
CA PHE A 90 -12.27 -2.18 5.32
C PHE A 90 -13.63 -1.49 5.39
N ARG A 91 -14.16 -1.12 4.23
CA ARG A 91 -15.59 -0.87 4.11
C ARG A 91 -16.29 -2.22 4.05
N GLU A 92 -17.45 -2.33 4.69
CA GLU A 92 -18.33 -3.47 4.45
C GLU A 92 -18.44 -3.65 2.93
N ILE A 93 -18.14 -4.86 2.46
CA ILE A 93 -18.47 -5.27 1.10
C ILE A 93 -19.93 -4.88 0.91
N ALA A 94 -20.27 -4.22 -0.20
CA ALA A 94 -21.65 -3.96 -0.55
C ALA A 94 -22.40 -5.29 -0.57
N THR A 95 -22.98 -5.66 0.55
CA THR A 95 -24.02 -6.67 0.63
C THR A 95 -25.16 -6.12 -0.21
N LYS A 96 -26.01 -7.00 -0.73
CA LYS A 96 -27.16 -6.62 -1.57
C LYS A 96 -28.02 -5.51 -0.92
N GLU A 97 -27.98 -5.42 0.40
CA GLU A 97 -28.65 -4.43 1.26
C GLU A 97 -28.05 -3.01 1.18
N ASN A 98 -26.80 -2.85 0.74
CA ASN A 98 -26.06 -1.59 0.68
C ASN A 98 -25.76 -1.13 -0.77
N ALA A 99 -26.36 -1.77 -1.78
CA ALA A 99 -26.28 -1.26 -3.15
C ALA A 99 -27.04 0.09 -3.22
N PRO A 100 -26.49 1.12 -3.89
CA PRO A 100 -27.26 2.34 -4.16
C PRO A 100 -28.58 1.94 -4.84
N GLU A 101 -29.72 2.47 -4.37
CA GLU A 101 -31.07 2.17 -4.90
C GLU A 101 -31.16 2.32 -6.44
N ASP A 102 -30.27 3.10 -7.03
CA ASP A 102 -30.13 3.29 -8.47
C ASP A 102 -29.69 2.03 -9.24
N LEU A 103 -29.01 1.08 -8.59
CA LEU A 103 -28.67 -0.22 -9.21
C LEU A 103 -29.86 -1.18 -9.21
N GLU A 104 -30.71 -1.16 -8.17
CA GLU A 104 -31.91 -1.99 -8.14
C GLU A 104 -32.97 -1.54 -9.17
N ARG A 105 -33.08 -0.23 -9.42
CA ARG A 105 -33.98 0.31 -10.46
C ARG A 105 -33.61 -0.10 -11.89
N ASN A 106 -32.37 -0.55 -12.13
CA ASN A 106 -31.88 -0.93 -13.46
C ASN A 106 -31.71 -2.44 -13.64
N ALA A 107 -32.04 -3.26 -12.62
CA ALA A 107 -32.06 -4.71 -12.76
C ALA A 107 -33.31 -5.12 -13.57
N ILE A 108 -33.11 -5.48 -14.83
CA ILE A 108 -34.19 -5.94 -15.70
C ILE A 108 -34.58 -7.36 -15.29
N ASN A 109 -35.79 -7.49 -14.76
CA ASN A 109 -36.38 -8.79 -14.44
C ASN A 109 -37.19 -9.27 -15.65
N TYR A 110 -36.78 -10.40 -16.22
CA TYR A 110 -37.54 -11.10 -17.25
C TYR A 110 -38.59 -12.02 -16.60
N ALA A 111 -39.72 -12.21 -17.26
CA ALA A 111 -40.68 -13.21 -16.82
C ALA A 111 -40.07 -14.62 -16.97
N GLU A 112 -40.45 -15.56 -16.11
CA GLU A 112 -39.91 -16.94 -16.06
C GLU A 112 -40.01 -17.68 -17.41
N ASN A 113 -41.02 -17.36 -18.22
CA ASN A 113 -41.25 -17.95 -19.53
C ASN A 113 -40.65 -17.15 -20.71
N THR A 114 -39.80 -16.16 -20.44
CA THR A 114 -39.17 -15.38 -21.51
C THR A 114 -38.14 -16.26 -22.22
N PRO A 115 -38.24 -16.47 -23.54
CA PRO A 115 -37.27 -17.27 -24.27
C PRO A 115 -35.85 -16.70 -24.11
N PRO A 116 -34.81 -17.55 -23.89
CA PRO A 116 -33.43 -17.09 -23.77
C PRO A 116 -32.95 -16.23 -24.95
N GLU A 117 -33.42 -16.55 -26.15
CA GLU A 117 -33.16 -15.82 -27.39
C GLU A 117 -33.60 -14.34 -27.29
N MET A 118 -34.75 -14.08 -26.64
CA MET A 118 -35.32 -12.74 -26.49
C MET A 118 -34.60 -11.93 -25.40
N ILE A 119 -34.13 -12.62 -24.35
CA ILE A 119 -33.29 -12.03 -23.30
C ILE A 119 -31.95 -11.58 -23.90
N ALA A 120 -31.32 -12.44 -24.69
CA ALA A 120 -30.06 -12.13 -25.37
C ALA A 120 -30.22 -10.96 -26.35
N LEU A 121 -31.33 -10.90 -27.09
CA LEU A 121 -31.63 -9.80 -27.99
C LEU A 121 -31.81 -8.46 -27.26
N ASP A 122 -32.61 -8.41 -26.18
CA ASP A 122 -32.79 -7.18 -25.37
C ASP A 122 -31.45 -6.69 -24.78
N MET A 123 -30.61 -7.61 -24.27
CA MET A 123 -29.27 -7.28 -23.78
C MET A 123 -28.40 -6.64 -24.87
N GLN A 124 -28.38 -7.21 -26.08
CA GLN A 124 -27.61 -6.67 -27.21
C GLN A 124 -28.10 -5.28 -27.62
N ILE A 125 -29.42 -5.06 -27.64
CA ILE A 125 -30.01 -3.75 -27.98
C ILE A 125 -29.61 -2.69 -26.96
N ARG A 126 -29.67 -3.00 -25.66
CA ARG A 126 -29.30 -2.05 -24.61
C ARG A 126 -27.82 -1.74 -24.62
N GLU A 127 -26.99 -2.75 -24.84
CA GLU A 127 -25.55 -2.55 -24.97
C GLU A 127 -25.21 -1.68 -26.17
N TYR A 128 -25.84 -1.91 -27.32
CA TYR A 128 -25.66 -1.08 -28.51
C TYR A 128 -26.15 0.36 -28.27
N ALA A 129 -27.32 0.55 -27.67
CA ALA A 129 -27.87 1.86 -27.35
C ALA A 129 -26.95 2.64 -26.39
N ALA A 130 -26.44 1.98 -25.34
CA ALA A 130 -25.53 2.60 -24.37
C ALA A 130 -24.19 2.98 -25.01
N ARG A 131 -23.60 2.09 -25.81
CA ARG A 131 -22.32 2.34 -26.51
C ARG A 131 -22.43 3.45 -27.55
N ASN A 132 -23.52 3.47 -28.32
CA ASN A 132 -23.70 4.40 -29.45
C ASN A 132 -24.49 5.67 -29.09
N LYS A 133 -24.94 5.80 -27.84
CA LYS A 133 -25.77 6.92 -27.36
C LYS A 133 -27.04 7.13 -28.21
N THR A 134 -27.60 6.04 -28.71
CA THR A 134 -28.84 6.03 -29.50
C THR A 134 -30.02 5.61 -28.64
N SER A 135 -31.24 5.87 -29.09
CA SER A 135 -32.44 5.36 -28.42
C SER A 135 -32.53 3.83 -28.53
N TYR A 136 -33.26 3.21 -27.61
CA TYR A 136 -33.54 1.77 -27.65
C TYR A 136 -34.21 1.36 -28.98
N SER A 137 -35.17 2.16 -29.47
CA SER A 137 -35.88 1.89 -30.73
C SER A 137 -34.97 1.96 -31.96
N GLU A 138 -34.03 2.92 -31.99
CA GLU A 138 -33.03 2.98 -33.06
C GLU A 138 -32.09 1.78 -33.01
N ALA A 139 -31.60 1.43 -31.82
CA ALA A 139 -30.75 0.25 -31.63
C ALA A 139 -31.47 -1.05 -32.01
N PHE A 140 -32.75 -1.18 -31.66
CA PHE A 140 -33.61 -2.31 -32.05
C PHE A 140 -33.70 -2.43 -33.57
N ASN A 141 -34.01 -1.33 -34.26
CA ASN A 141 -34.12 -1.34 -35.73
C ASN A 141 -32.79 -1.71 -36.38
N ILE A 142 -31.66 -1.20 -35.87
CA ILE A 142 -30.33 -1.52 -36.41
C ILE A 142 -30.01 -3.01 -36.23
N ILE A 143 -30.18 -3.55 -35.03
CA ILE A 143 -29.85 -4.95 -34.74
C ILE A 143 -30.76 -5.92 -35.50
N THR A 144 -32.06 -5.63 -35.55
CA THR A 144 -33.04 -6.51 -36.23
C THR A 144 -33.01 -6.38 -37.75
N SER A 145 -32.63 -5.22 -38.31
CA SER A 145 -32.44 -5.07 -39.76
C SER A 145 -31.13 -5.68 -40.27
N GLN A 146 -30.10 -5.79 -39.42
CA GLN A 146 -28.85 -6.48 -39.77
C GLN A 146 -28.99 -8.00 -39.87
N GLY A 147 -30.04 -8.59 -39.28
CA GLY A 147 -30.34 -10.03 -39.34
C GLY A 147 -31.21 -10.46 -40.54
N ALA A 148 -31.56 -9.54 -41.46
CA ALA A 148 -32.48 -9.79 -42.57
C ALA A 148 -31.81 -9.88 -43.97
N ASN A 149 -30.50 -10.13 -44.04
CA ASN A 149 -29.76 -10.42 -45.28
C ASN A 149 -29.10 -11.80 -45.22
#